data_AF-X1PTB4-F1
#
_entry.id   AF-X1PTB4-F1
#
_cell.length_a   1.000
_cell.length_b   1.000
_cell.length_c   1.000
_cell.angle_alpha   90.00
_cell.angle_beta   90.00
_cell.angle_gamma   90.00
#
_symmetry.space_group_name_H-M   'P 1'
#
loop_
_entity.id
_entity.type
_entity.pdbx_description
1 polymer ?
#
loop_
_entity_poly.entity_id
_entity_poly.type
_entity_poly.pdbx_seq_one_letter_code
_entity_poly.pdbx_strand_id
1 'polypeptide(L)'
;EKAGLDNLKILAEAGKSIVGTYLNGCSPQEKATYQRDLGALLQMGVTADMLLEEVAKQMPQLAPMMEGKEGYKQSEIKELEAFARGD
;
A
#
# COMPACT_ATOMS: atom_id res chain seq x y z
N GLU A 1 -3.19 6.51 16.83
CA GLU A 1 -3.16 7.43 15.68
C GLU A 1 -2.87 6.66 14.39
N LYS A 2 -3.50 7.00 13.25
CA LYS A 2 -3.04 6.49 11.94
C LYS A 2 -1.61 6.98 11.74
N ALA A 3 -0.69 6.11 11.31
CA ALA A 3 0.73 6.40 11.20
C ALA A 3 0.95 7.77 10.51
N GLY A 4 1.59 8.70 11.23
CA GLY A 4 1.94 10.01 10.69
C GLY A 4 2.94 9.88 9.54
N LEU A 5 3.05 10.93 8.73
CA LEU A 5 3.86 10.94 7.52
C LEU A 5 5.35 10.62 7.77
N ASP A 6 5.89 11.13 8.88
CA ASP A 6 7.25 10.84 9.33
C ASP A 6 7.47 9.35 9.60
N ASN A 7 6.44 8.67 10.12
CA ASN A 7 6.50 7.23 10.35
C ASN A 7 6.51 6.45 9.03
N LEU A 8 5.74 6.91 8.03
CA LEU A 8 5.76 6.32 6.68
C LEU A 8 7.14 6.47 6.03
N LYS A 9 7.79 7.63 6.20
CA LYS A 9 9.14 7.87 5.72
C LYS A 9 10.14 6.91 6.37
N ILE A 10 10.10 6.75 7.69
CA ILE A 10 10.98 5.83 8.42
C ILE A 10 10.79 4.39 7.95
N LEU A 11 9.54 3.96 7.71
CA LEU A 11 9.23 2.61 7.21
C LEU A 11 9.79 2.40 5.79
N ALA A 12 9.57 3.35 4.87
CA ALA A 12 10.11 3.29 3.51
C ALA A 12 11.65 3.36 3.49
N GLU A 13 12.27 4.14 4.37
CA GLU A 13 13.73 4.19 4.52
C GLU A 13 14.28 2.86 5.05
N ALA A 14 13.59 2.23 6.01
CA ALA A 14 13.90 0.91 6.54
C ALA A 14 13.54 -0.25 5.59
N GLY A 15 12.95 0.01 4.43
CA GLY A 15 12.51 -1.01 3.48
C GLY A 15 11.34 -1.86 3.98
N LYS A 16 10.62 -1.38 5.01
CA LYS A 16 9.41 -2.04 5.52
C LYS A 16 8.20 -1.59 4.72
N SER A 17 7.32 -2.54 4.43
CA SER A 17 6.09 -2.25 3.69
C SER A 17 5.22 -1.26 4.45
N ILE A 18 4.91 -0.12 3.82
CA ILE A 18 3.95 0.86 4.35
C ILE A 18 2.57 0.23 4.33
N VAL A 19 2.23 -0.42 3.23
CA VAL A 19 0.94 -1.12 3.03
C VAL A 19 0.76 -2.21 4.09
N GLY A 20 1.74 -3.11 4.23
CA GLY A 20 1.71 -4.18 5.22
C GLY A 20 1.64 -3.63 6.66
N THR A 21 2.35 -2.54 6.96
CA THR A 21 2.31 -1.90 8.28
C THR A 21 0.95 -1.27 8.56
N TYR A 22 0.36 -0.58 7.58
CA TYR A 22 -0.97 0.03 7.71
C TYR A 22 -2.04 -1.05 7.90
N LEU A 23 -2.00 -2.10 7.08
CA LEU A 23 -2.91 -3.24 7.18
C LEU A 23 -2.75 -3.96 8.52
N ASN A 24 -1.55 -4.07 9.08
CA ASN A 24 -1.35 -4.67 10.39
C ASN A 24 -2.02 -3.85 11.52
N GLY A 25 -2.03 -2.52 11.38
CA GLY A 25 -2.71 -1.61 12.32
C GLY A 25 -4.22 -1.54 12.19
N CYS A 26 -4.82 -2.09 11.12
CA CYS A 26 -6.27 -2.13 10.93
C CYS A 26 -6.94 -3.26 11.71
N SER A 27 -8.17 -3.03 12.14
CA SER A 27 -9.02 -4.06 12.76
C SER A 27 -9.35 -5.17 11.75
N PRO A 28 -9.64 -6.40 12.19
CA PRO A 28 -10.00 -7.50 11.28
C PRO A 28 -11.22 -7.19 10.39
N GLN A 29 -12.19 -6.42 10.89
CA GLN A 29 -13.32 -5.93 10.08
C GLN A 29 -12.89 -4.95 8.99
N GLU A 30 -11.98 -4.02 9.30
CA GLU A 30 -11.46 -3.07 8.32
C GLU A 30 -10.65 -3.79 7.24
N LYS A 31 -9.80 -4.75 7.64
CA LYS A 31 -9.06 -5.60 6.69
C LYS A 31 -10.00 -6.36 5.77
N ALA A 32 -11.06 -6.98 6.29
CA ALA A 32 -12.02 -7.71 5.48
C ALA A 32 -12.77 -6.82 4.47
N THR A 33 -13.06 -5.57 4.84
CA THR A 33 -13.62 -4.58 3.92
C THR A 33 -12.60 -4.20 2.84
N TYR A 34 -11.39 -3.80 3.24
CA TYR A 34 -10.33 -3.44 2.29
C TYR A 34 -9.99 -4.58 1.33
N GLN A 35 -9.92 -5.82 1.82
CA GLN A 35 -9.68 -6.99 1.00
C GLN A 35 -10.79 -7.19 -0.05
N ARG A 36 -12.06 -7.03 0.33
CA ARG A 36 -13.18 -7.12 -0.61
C ARG A 36 -13.17 -6.01 -1.65
N ASP A 37 -12.99 -4.75 -1.22
CA ASP A 37 -12.92 -3.61 -2.13
C ASP A 37 -11.74 -3.72 -3.09
N LEU A 38 -10.56 -4.11 -2.59
CA LEU A 38 -9.38 -4.27 -3.43
C LEU A 38 -9.52 -5.44 -4.39
N GLY A 39 -10.10 -6.56 -3.94
CA GLY A 39 -10.43 -7.69 -4.82
C GLY A 39 -11.39 -7.30 -5.94
N ALA A 40 -12.39 -6.47 -5.66
CA ALA A 40 -13.31 -5.95 -6.68
C ALA A 40 -12.58 -5.03 -7.68
N LEU A 41 -11.70 -4.14 -7.20
CA LEU A 41 -10.88 -3.27 -8.05
C LEU A 41 -9.97 -4.08 -8.97
N LEU A 42 -9.30 -5.10 -8.46
CA LEU A 42 -8.47 -6.01 -9.26
C LEU A 42 -9.29 -6.75 -10.33
N GLN A 43 -10.50 -7.20 -10.01
CA GLN A 43 -11.40 -7.83 -10.98
C GLN A 43 -11.89 -6.88 -12.08
N MET A 44 -11.96 -5.57 -11.79
CA MET A 44 -12.26 -4.53 -12.78
C MET A 44 -11.04 -4.11 -13.64
N GLY A 45 -9.87 -4.72 -13.41
CA GLY A 45 -8.64 -4.44 -14.15
C GLY A 45 -7.80 -3.29 -13.58
N VAL A 46 -8.14 -2.77 -12.39
CA VAL A 46 -7.28 -1.84 -11.66
C VAL A 46 -6.11 -2.63 -11.08
N THR A 47 -4.87 -2.21 -11.31
CA THR A 47 -3.69 -2.89 -10.76
C THR A 47 -3.24 -2.24 -9.45
N ALA A 48 -2.52 -3.00 -8.60
CA ALA A 48 -1.91 -2.45 -7.39
C ALA A 48 -0.91 -1.31 -7.72
N ASP A 49 -0.26 -1.37 -8.89
CA ASP A 49 0.58 -0.29 -9.42
C ASP A 49 -0.21 1.01 -9.64
N MET A 50 -1.37 0.94 -10.31
CA MET A 50 -2.25 2.09 -10.52
C MET A 50 -2.76 2.69 -9.21
N LEU A 51 -3.07 1.85 -8.22
CA LEU A 51 -3.49 2.32 -6.89
C LEU A 51 -2.36 3.05 -6.17
N LEU A 52 -1.14 2.52 -6.21
CA LEU A 52 0.03 3.18 -5.62
C LEU A 52 0.38 4.48 -6.34
N GLU A 53 0.24 4.53 -7.67
CA GLU A 53 0.39 5.77 -8.44
C GLU A 53 -0.66 6.82 -8.05
N GLU A 54 -1.92 6.42 -7.87
CA GLU A 54 -2.96 7.36 -7.41
C GLU A 54 -2.67 7.87 -5.99
N VAL A 55 -2.21 7.00 -5.09
CA VAL A 55 -1.78 7.40 -3.76
C VAL A 55 -0.62 8.38 -3.82
N ALA A 56 0.36 8.15 -4.70
CA ALA A 56 1.47 9.08 -4.91
C ALA A 56 1.02 10.43 -5.50
N LYS A 57 -0.01 10.44 -6.35
CA LYS A 57 -0.60 11.67 -6.90
C LYS A 57 -1.38 12.47 -5.86
N GLN A 58 -2.20 11.79 -5.06
CA GLN A 58 -2.95 12.43 -3.98
C GLN A 58 -2.05 12.88 -2.83
N MET A 59 -0.95 12.16 -2.59
CA MET A 59 0.06 12.48 -1.58
C MET A 59 1.44 12.62 -2.24
N PRO A 60 1.73 13.80 -2.84
CA PRO A 60 2.99 14.03 -3.56
C PRO A 60 4.24 13.87 -2.68
N GLN A 61 4.08 13.96 -1.36
CA GLN A 61 5.11 13.67 -0.37
C GLN A 61 5.54 12.18 -0.30
N LEU A 62 4.72 11.24 -0.76
CA LEU A 62 5.04 9.82 -0.85
C LEU A 62 5.64 9.45 -2.21
N ALA A 63 5.39 10.25 -3.25
CA ALA A 63 5.95 10.06 -4.59
C ALA A 63 7.48 9.82 -4.59
N PRO A 64 8.33 10.64 -3.93
CA PRO A 64 9.77 10.38 -3.92
C PRO A 64 10.18 9.09 -3.19
N MET A 65 9.35 8.58 -2.28
CA MET A 65 9.60 7.30 -1.60
C MET A 65 9.27 6.09 -2.50
N MET A 66 8.26 6.24 -3.37
CA MET A 66 7.83 5.21 -4.32
C MET A 66 8.64 5.24 -5.63
N GLU A 67 9.08 6.41 -6.06
CA GLU A 67 9.80 6.63 -7.33
C GLU A 67 11.32 6.41 -7.19
N GLY A 68 11.91 6.76 -6.04
CA GLY A 68 13.35 6.61 -5.79
C GLY A 68 13.83 5.19 -5.49
N LYS A 69 12.90 4.23 -5.34
CA LYS A 69 13.19 2.82 -5.02
C LYS A 69 12.26 1.90 -5.80
N GLU A 70 12.56 1.65 -7.07
CA GLU A 70 11.78 0.71 -7.91
C GLU A 70 11.57 -0.65 -7.23
N GLY A 71 12.58 -1.17 -6.52
CA GLY A 71 12.45 -2.40 -5.74
C GLY A 71 11.48 -2.30 -4.55
N TYR A 72 11.36 -1.13 -3.93
CA TYR A 72 10.38 -0.87 -2.87
C TYR A 72 8.96 -0.82 -3.44
N LYS A 73 8.74 -0.08 -4.53
CA LYS A 73 7.44 -0.03 -5.22
C LYS A 73 6.97 -1.43 -5.62
N GLN A 74 7.86 -2.24 -6.19
CA GLN A 74 7.57 -3.65 -6.53
C GLN A 74 7.22 -4.50 -5.31
N SER A 75 7.84 -4.26 -4.16
CA SER A 75 7.50 -4.95 -2.92
C SER A 75 6.11 -4.56 -2.41
N GLU A 76 5.76 -3.27 -2.49
CA GLU A 76 4.43 -2.78 -2.09
C GLU A 76 3.32 -3.34 -2.99
N ILE A 77 3.57 -3.42 -4.30
CA ILE A 77 2.63 -4.03 -5.26
C ILE A 77 2.36 -5.48 -4.88
N LYS A 78 3.41 -6.27 -4.60
CA LYS A 78 3.27 -7.68 -4.22
C LYS A 78 2.50 -7.85 -2.92
N GLU A 79 2.77 -7.01 -1.91
CA GLU A 79 2.07 -7.05 -0.63
C GLU A 79 0.56 -6.73 -0.80
N LEU A 80 0.23 -5.73 -1.62
CA LEU A 80 -1.15 -5.37 -1.96
C LEU A 80 -1.87 -6.50 -2.69
N GLU A 81 -1.22 -7.11 -3.67
CA GLU A 81 -1.79 -8.24 -4.41
C GLU A 81 -1.98 -9.47 -3.53
N ALA A 82 -1.01 -9.79 -2.68
CA ALA A 82 -1.11 -10.90 -1.73
C ALA A 82 -2.29 -10.69 -0.77
N PHE A 83 -2.38 -9.49 -0.20
CA PHE A 83 -3.50 -9.12 0.67
C PHE A 83 -4.86 -9.24 -0.03
N ALA A 84 -4.96 -8.77 -1.28
CA ALA A 84 -6.19 -8.86 -2.05
C ALA A 84 -6.61 -10.30 -2.36
N ARG A 85 -5.63 -11.19 -2.60
CA ARG A 85 -5.85 -12.62 -2.83
C ARG A 85 -6.14 -13.39 -1.54
N GLY A 86 -5.80 -12.82 -0.38
CA GLY A 86 -5.97 -13.44 0.92
C GLY A 86 -4.89 -14.45 1.29
N ASP A 87 -3.69 -14.29 0.73
CA ASP A 87 -2.50 -15.11 1.01
C ASP A 87 -1.83 -14.71 2.34
#